data_AF-S4P980-F1
#
_entry.id   AF-S4P980-F1
#
_cell.length_a   1.000
_cell.length_b   1.000
_cell.length_c   1.000
_cell.angle_alpha   90.00
_cell.angle_beta   90.00
_cell.angle_gamma   90.00
#
_symmetry.space_group_name_H-M   'P 1'
#
loop_
_entity.id
_entity.type
_entity.pdbx_description
1 polymer ?
#
loop_
_entity_poly.entity_id
_entity_poly.type
_entity_poly.pdbx_seq_one_letter_code
_entity_poly.pdbx_strand_id
1 'polypeptide(L)'
;MAALAQLDTEQELPTCGTAWTALTHHQKHVLLHDRVLAAAPDDVLTQVGLLCRTVLEKYESVATDKNSPVLKAFILVLLSPAKSVRTAGIEEVKALLAREDRAILARNLVQKLNEVLEEGRIFTVKEKTPPEDKVDVTGKMILDCVQALCSFKGYKVEDAERLALEALPSTHNPLVEAMNNNSWMKLVAYLGLDAGRLVNRYLTQLKQLYITDFTSTETARLVVATLVRCGPAGAGGAAA
;
A
#
# COMPACT_ATOMS: atom_id res chain seq x y z
N MET A 1 8.92 -14.51 17.19
CA MET A 1 7.61 -13.84 17.07
C MET A 1 6.73 -14.46 16.00
N ALA A 2 7.19 -14.65 14.75
CA ALA A 2 6.38 -15.34 13.73
C ALA A 2 5.99 -16.76 14.17
N ALA A 3 6.94 -17.52 14.72
CA ALA A 3 6.65 -18.83 15.31
C ALA A 3 5.64 -18.77 16.48
N LEU A 4 5.67 -17.72 17.31
CA LEU A 4 4.69 -17.56 18.39
C LEU A 4 3.29 -17.27 17.85
N ALA A 5 3.18 -16.41 16.83
CA ALA A 5 1.92 -16.18 16.13
C ALA A 5 1.44 -17.43 15.40
N GLN A 6 2.33 -18.28 14.87
CA GLN A 6 1.99 -19.55 14.24
C GLN A 6 1.50 -20.60 15.26
N LEU A 7 2.14 -20.66 16.43
CA LEU A 7 1.78 -21.56 17.52
C LEU A 7 0.51 -21.16 18.27
N ASP A 8 0.06 -19.90 18.14
CA ASP A 8 -1.24 -19.47 18.65
C ASP A 8 -2.37 -20.00 17.74
N THR A 9 -2.83 -21.21 18.05
CA THR A 9 -3.97 -21.86 17.37
C THR A 9 -5.31 -21.32 17.84
N GLU A 10 -5.39 -20.80 19.07
CA GLU A 10 -6.62 -20.33 19.70
C GLU A 10 -6.88 -18.84 19.44
N GLN A 11 -5.94 -18.15 18.79
CA GLN A 11 -5.99 -16.70 18.51
C GLN A 11 -6.08 -15.85 19.78
N GLU A 12 -5.49 -16.34 20.88
CA GLU A 12 -5.53 -15.70 22.19
C GLU A 12 -4.36 -14.74 22.41
N LEU A 13 -3.38 -14.65 21.49
CA LEU A 13 -2.27 -13.68 21.60
C LEU A 13 -2.74 -12.25 21.90
N PRO A 14 -3.86 -11.74 21.34
CA PRO A 14 -4.40 -10.43 21.68
C PRO A 14 -4.79 -10.27 23.16
N THR A 15 -5.14 -11.36 23.85
CA THR A 15 -5.43 -11.38 25.29
C THR A 15 -4.15 -11.34 26.13
N CYS A 16 -3.02 -11.78 25.56
CA CYS A 16 -1.70 -11.73 26.18
C CYS A 16 -1.12 -10.32 26.07
N GLY A 17 -1.60 -9.43 26.94
CA GLY A 17 -1.42 -7.98 26.85
C GLY A 17 0.02 -7.51 26.65
N THR A 18 1.04 -8.13 27.24
CA THR A 18 2.44 -7.70 27.07
C THR A 18 3.02 -8.09 25.71
N ALA A 19 2.81 -9.33 25.25
CA ALA A 19 3.29 -9.81 23.96
C ALA A 19 2.54 -9.14 22.79
N TRP A 20 1.22 -8.94 22.94
CA TRP A 20 0.43 -8.20 21.97
C TRP A 20 0.81 -6.75 21.89
N THR A 21 0.96 -6.07 23.04
CA THR A 21 1.39 -4.67 23.10
C THR A 21 2.77 -4.49 22.47
N ALA A 22 3.69 -5.43 22.65
CA ALA A 22 5.00 -5.38 21.99
C ALA A 22 4.91 -5.48 20.44
N LEU A 23 3.83 -6.02 19.89
CA LEU A 23 3.59 -6.15 18.45
C LEU A 23 2.72 -5.00 17.89
N THR A 24 1.66 -4.60 18.58
CA THR A 24 0.60 -3.74 18.02
C THR A 24 0.53 -2.34 18.64
N HIS A 25 1.19 -2.10 19.77
CA HIS A 25 1.05 -0.82 20.48
C HIS A 25 1.89 0.28 19.83
N HIS A 26 1.23 1.33 19.36
CA HIS A 26 1.78 2.56 18.75
C HIS A 26 2.97 3.25 19.46
N GLN A 27 3.25 2.99 20.74
CA GLN A 27 4.45 3.52 21.45
C GLN A 27 5.42 2.45 21.97
N LYS A 28 5.04 1.15 21.94
CA LYS A 28 5.81 0.06 22.55
C LYS A 28 6.21 -1.03 21.55
N HIS A 29 5.99 -0.80 20.26
CA HIS A 29 6.30 -1.71 19.16
C HIS A 29 7.80 -1.68 18.79
N VAL A 30 8.68 -2.08 19.72
CA VAL A 30 10.14 -1.97 19.53
C VAL A 30 10.61 -2.62 18.22
N LEU A 31 9.97 -3.71 17.79
CA LEU A 31 10.34 -4.45 16.58
C LEU A 31 9.84 -3.84 15.26
N LEU A 32 8.71 -3.13 15.28
CA LEU A 32 8.08 -2.58 14.06
C LEU A 32 8.31 -1.07 13.90
N HIS A 33 9.16 -0.49 14.75
CA HIS A 33 9.40 0.94 14.76
C HIS A 33 10.22 1.34 13.53
N ASP A 34 9.85 2.42 12.85
CA ASP A 34 10.45 2.86 11.58
C ASP A 34 11.99 2.83 11.60
N ARG A 35 12.61 3.33 12.69
CA ARG A 35 14.08 3.35 12.86
C ARG A 35 14.70 1.96 12.95
N VAL A 36 14.01 1.01 13.56
CA VAL A 36 14.50 -0.36 13.73
C VAL A 36 14.41 -1.10 12.41
N LEU A 37 13.31 -0.92 11.68
CA LEU A 37 13.15 -1.49 10.34
C LEU A 37 14.17 -0.91 9.34
N ALA A 38 14.43 0.39 9.39
CA ALA A 38 15.41 1.04 8.51
C ALA A 38 16.86 0.57 8.75
N ALA A 39 17.18 0.10 9.96
CA ALA A 39 18.51 -0.40 10.33
C ALA A 39 18.61 -1.94 10.35
N ALA A 40 17.50 -2.64 10.10
CA ALA A 40 17.46 -4.10 10.15
C ALA A 40 18.18 -4.71 8.93
N PRO A 41 18.93 -5.80 9.13
CA PRO A 41 19.52 -6.54 8.01
C PRO A 41 18.44 -7.26 7.18
N ASP A 42 18.77 -7.61 5.93
CA ASP A 42 17.83 -8.16 4.94
C ASP A 42 17.15 -9.45 5.40
N ASP A 43 17.86 -10.33 6.09
CA ASP A 43 17.33 -11.57 6.67
C ASP A 43 16.26 -11.28 7.73
N VAL A 44 16.52 -10.29 8.61
CA VAL A 44 15.56 -9.83 9.61
C VAL A 44 14.35 -9.19 8.95
N LEU A 45 14.52 -8.34 7.94
CA LEU A 45 13.40 -7.73 7.21
C LEU A 45 12.52 -8.77 6.51
N THR A 46 13.13 -9.83 5.98
CA THR A 46 12.38 -10.96 5.40
C THR A 46 11.53 -11.65 6.47
N GLN A 47 12.08 -11.87 7.67
CA GLN A 47 11.32 -12.42 8.81
C GLN A 47 10.22 -11.48 9.30
N VAL A 48 10.45 -10.16 9.26
CA VAL A 48 9.42 -9.15 9.56
C VAL A 48 8.27 -9.24 8.55
N GLY A 49 8.56 -9.40 7.25
CA GLY A 49 7.54 -9.61 6.23
C GLY A 49 6.66 -10.83 6.54
N LEU A 50 7.28 -11.97 6.86
CA LEU A 50 6.57 -13.19 7.24
C LEU A 50 5.74 -13.01 8.52
N LEU A 51 6.28 -12.31 9.52
CA LEU A 51 5.56 -11.95 10.75
C LEU A 51 4.31 -11.11 10.41
N CYS A 52 4.47 -10.06 9.60
CA CYS A 52 3.36 -9.18 9.22
C CYS A 52 2.27 -9.97 8.50
N ARG A 53 2.65 -10.78 7.50
CA ARG A 53 1.73 -11.68 6.79
C ARG A 53 0.98 -12.60 7.75
N THR A 54 1.69 -13.24 8.68
CA THR A 54 1.08 -14.17 9.65
C THR A 54 0.10 -13.47 10.59
N VAL A 55 0.47 -12.30 11.10
CA VAL A 55 -0.38 -11.53 12.02
C VAL A 55 -1.63 -11.02 11.31
N LEU A 56 -1.49 -10.48 10.09
CA LEU A 56 -2.62 -9.99 9.31
C LEU A 56 -3.54 -11.13 8.83
N GLU A 57 -2.99 -12.33 8.62
CA GLU A 57 -3.79 -13.50 8.27
C GLU A 57 -4.63 -13.99 9.46
N LYS A 58 -4.02 -14.09 10.65
CA LYS A 58 -4.64 -14.70 11.83
C LYS A 58 -5.52 -13.75 12.63
N TYR A 59 -5.19 -12.46 12.72
CA TYR A 59 -5.87 -11.54 13.63
C TYR A 59 -6.63 -10.46 12.85
N GLU A 60 -7.93 -10.69 12.70
CA GLU A 60 -8.82 -9.76 11.98
C GLU A 60 -8.84 -8.35 12.63
N SER A 61 -8.67 -8.28 13.95
CA SER A 61 -8.57 -7.00 14.68
C SER A 61 -7.38 -6.15 14.24
N VAL A 62 -6.31 -6.76 13.76
CA VAL A 62 -5.14 -6.07 13.22
C VAL A 62 -5.31 -5.77 11.73
N ALA A 63 -5.91 -6.70 10.99
CA ALA A 63 -6.17 -6.53 9.56
C ALA A 63 -7.16 -5.40 9.27
N THR A 64 -8.12 -5.19 10.15
CA THR A 64 -9.15 -4.14 10.03
C THR A 64 -8.73 -2.80 10.61
N ASP A 65 -7.74 -2.77 11.52
CA ASP A 65 -7.19 -1.54 12.09
C ASP A 65 -6.27 -0.81 11.10
N LYS A 66 -6.78 0.28 10.52
CA LYS A 66 -6.04 1.17 9.61
C LYS A 66 -4.79 1.78 10.21
N ASN A 67 -4.72 1.92 11.53
CA ASN A 67 -3.57 2.50 12.22
C ASN A 67 -2.57 1.45 12.70
N SER A 68 -2.80 0.18 12.37
CA SER A 68 -1.93 -0.91 12.78
C SER A 68 -0.49 -0.68 12.33
N PRO A 69 0.50 -0.74 13.24
CA PRO A 69 1.91 -0.65 12.88
C PRO A 69 2.35 -1.83 12.01
N VAL A 70 1.60 -2.93 12.00
CA VAL A 70 1.87 -4.12 11.16
C VAL A 70 1.63 -3.79 9.69
N LEU A 71 0.59 -3.02 9.36
CA LEU A 71 0.36 -2.57 7.99
C LEU A 71 1.54 -1.72 7.51
N LYS A 72 1.97 -0.75 8.33
CA LYS A 72 3.09 0.14 8.00
C LYS A 72 4.38 -0.65 7.80
N ALA A 73 4.72 -1.54 8.72
CA ALA A 73 5.90 -2.38 8.65
C ALA A 73 5.89 -3.24 7.37
N PHE A 74 4.74 -3.81 7.00
CA PHE A 74 4.66 -4.62 5.80
C PHE A 74 4.88 -3.78 4.52
N ILE A 75 4.32 -2.58 4.45
CA ILE A 75 4.58 -1.64 3.35
C ILE A 75 6.07 -1.30 3.25
N LEU A 76 6.76 -1.06 4.37
CA LEU A 76 8.20 -0.79 4.37
C LEU A 76 9.01 -1.97 3.86
N VAL A 77 8.62 -3.21 4.18
CA VAL A 77 9.22 -4.42 3.60
C VAL A 77 8.99 -4.48 2.08
N LEU A 78 7.77 -4.18 1.60
CA LEU A 78 7.43 -4.15 0.17
C LEU A 78 8.15 -3.04 -0.60
N LEU A 79 8.59 -1.98 0.09
CA LEU A 79 9.37 -0.89 -0.49
C LEU A 79 10.87 -1.00 -0.16
N SER A 80 11.33 -2.12 0.41
CA SER A 80 12.74 -2.33 0.76
C SER A 80 13.64 -2.16 -0.48
N PRO A 81 14.78 -1.46 -0.36
CA PRO A 81 15.76 -1.35 -1.44
C PRO A 81 16.34 -2.71 -1.83
N ALA A 82 16.48 -3.62 -0.86
CA ALA A 82 16.94 -4.98 -1.08
C ALA A 82 15.92 -5.76 -1.92
N LYS A 83 16.34 -6.13 -3.14
CA LYS A 83 15.47 -6.84 -4.11
C LYS A 83 14.98 -8.19 -3.57
N SER A 84 15.82 -8.93 -2.84
CA SER A 84 15.47 -10.20 -2.21
C SER A 84 14.32 -10.04 -1.22
N VAL A 85 14.45 -9.10 -0.28
CA VAL A 85 13.43 -8.76 0.72
C VAL A 85 12.12 -8.35 0.05
N ARG A 86 12.20 -7.45 -0.93
CA ARG A 86 11.02 -6.97 -1.66
C ARG A 86 10.33 -8.09 -2.44
N THR A 87 11.08 -8.96 -3.09
CA THR A 87 10.52 -10.10 -3.84
C THR A 87 9.79 -11.06 -2.89
N ALA A 88 10.40 -11.40 -1.76
CA ALA A 88 9.77 -12.24 -0.75
C ALA A 88 8.49 -11.59 -0.19
N GLY A 89 8.54 -10.30 0.17
CA GLY A 89 7.37 -9.56 0.65
C GLY A 89 6.22 -9.53 -0.36
N ILE A 90 6.53 -9.35 -1.65
CA ILE A 90 5.53 -9.35 -2.73
C ILE A 90 4.81 -10.70 -2.83
N GLU A 91 5.54 -11.81 -2.75
CA GLU A 91 4.92 -13.14 -2.79
C GLU A 91 4.04 -13.39 -1.57
N GLU A 92 4.50 -12.99 -0.37
CA GLU A 92 3.72 -13.11 0.87
C GLU A 92 2.44 -12.29 0.84
N VAL A 93 2.48 -11.03 0.36
CA VAL A 93 1.27 -10.19 0.33
C VAL A 93 0.29 -10.66 -0.74
N LYS A 94 0.76 -11.13 -1.89
CA LYS A 94 -0.11 -11.74 -2.91
C LYS A 94 -0.82 -12.97 -2.36
N ALA A 95 -0.09 -13.86 -1.68
CA ALA A 95 -0.66 -15.05 -1.07
C ALA A 95 -1.69 -14.70 0.02
N LEU A 96 -1.40 -13.69 0.86
CA LEU A 96 -2.31 -13.18 1.88
C LEU A 96 -3.62 -12.64 1.29
N LEU A 97 -3.55 -11.93 0.17
CA LEU A 97 -4.68 -11.26 -0.47
C LEU A 97 -5.41 -12.13 -1.50
N ALA A 98 -4.96 -13.36 -1.77
CA ALA A 98 -5.52 -14.25 -2.79
C ALA A 98 -6.87 -14.88 -2.41
N ARG A 99 -7.78 -14.12 -1.78
CA ARG A 99 -9.08 -14.57 -1.28
C ARG A 99 -10.11 -13.43 -1.29
N GLU A 100 -11.37 -13.75 -1.51
CA GLU A 100 -12.46 -12.76 -1.62
C GLU A 100 -12.70 -11.94 -0.35
N ASP A 101 -12.50 -12.55 0.83
CA ASP A 101 -12.72 -11.94 2.14
C ASP A 101 -11.66 -10.89 2.52
N ARG A 102 -10.60 -10.74 1.71
CA ARG A 102 -9.45 -9.88 2.01
C ARG A 102 -9.51 -8.49 1.38
N ALA A 103 -10.65 -8.12 0.79
CA ALA A 103 -10.84 -6.81 0.16
C ALA A 103 -10.54 -5.62 1.09
N ILE A 104 -11.02 -5.68 2.34
CA ILE A 104 -10.80 -4.61 3.33
C ILE A 104 -9.31 -4.49 3.67
N LEU A 105 -8.62 -5.63 3.83
CA LEU A 105 -7.18 -5.64 4.11
C LEU A 105 -6.36 -5.08 2.93
N ALA A 106 -6.68 -5.48 1.69
CA ALA A 106 -6.03 -4.94 0.49
C ALA A 106 -6.15 -3.40 0.44
N ARG A 107 -7.36 -2.90 0.69
CA ARG A 107 -7.66 -1.47 0.77
C ARG A 107 -6.89 -0.76 1.89
N ASN A 108 -6.87 -1.34 3.09
CA ASN A 108 -6.11 -0.80 4.22
C ASN A 108 -4.59 -0.74 3.92
N LEU A 109 -4.03 -1.74 3.24
CA LEU A 109 -2.63 -1.74 2.81
C LEU A 109 -2.35 -0.67 1.74
N VAL A 110 -3.24 -0.49 0.76
CA VAL A 110 -3.10 0.56 -0.25
C VAL A 110 -3.20 1.95 0.38
N GLN A 111 -4.14 2.16 1.31
CA GLN A 111 -4.21 3.40 2.09
C GLN A 111 -2.91 3.65 2.86
N LYS A 112 -2.39 2.62 3.53
CA LYS A 112 -1.13 2.72 4.27
C LYS A 112 0.06 3.02 3.37
N LEU A 113 0.08 2.46 2.15
CA LEU A 113 1.10 2.79 1.15
C LEU A 113 1.05 4.28 0.79
N ASN A 114 -0.14 4.83 0.53
CA ASN A 114 -0.27 6.25 0.22
C ASN A 114 0.24 7.13 1.38
N GLU A 115 -0.11 6.81 2.61
CA GLU A 115 0.38 7.52 3.81
C GLU A 115 1.91 7.47 3.90
N VAL A 116 2.51 6.29 3.73
CA VAL A 116 3.96 6.09 3.79
C VAL A 116 4.70 6.87 2.69
N LEU A 117 4.10 6.98 1.49
CA LEU A 117 4.63 7.80 0.41
C LEU A 117 4.49 9.30 0.68
N GLU A 118 3.38 9.73 1.29
CA GLU A 118 3.11 11.14 1.64
C GLU A 118 3.99 11.62 2.80
N GLU A 119 4.25 10.78 3.80
CA GLU A 119 5.15 11.10 4.92
C GLU A 119 6.56 11.46 4.44
N GLY A 120 6.96 11.01 3.25
CA GLY A 120 8.25 11.32 2.64
C GLY A 120 9.47 10.74 3.38
N ARG A 121 9.24 10.02 4.49
CA ARG A 121 10.28 9.50 5.40
C ARG A 121 11.08 8.34 4.81
N ILE A 122 10.58 7.71 3.75
CA ILE A 122 11.34 6.72 2.98
C ILE A 122 12.44 7.39 2.12
N PHE A 123 12.39 8.71 1.94
CA PHE A 123 13.26 9.48 1.03
C PHE A 123 14.26 10.41 1.72
N THR A 124 14.27 10.49 3.06
CA THR A 124 15.14 11.43 3.78
C THR A 124 15.80 10.80 5.01
N VAL A 125 16.77 9.91 4.77
CA VAL A 125 17.87 9.76 5.72
C VAL A 125 18.88 10.86 5.43
N LYS A 126 18.64 12.06 5.95
CA LYS A 126 19.71 13.07 6.09
C LYS A 126 20.64 12.62 7.22
N GLU A 127 21.51 11.67 6.93
CA GLU A 127 22.72 11.48 7.73
C GLU A 127 23.94 11.98 6.95
N LYS A 128 24.76 12.76 7.67
CA LYS A 128 26.00 13.37 7.20
C LYS A 128 27.09 12.30 7.03
N THR A 129 26.90 11.39 6.09
CA THR A 129 27.90 10.39 5.71
C THR A 129 27.98 10.31 4.18
N PRO A 130 29.16 10.02 3.60
CA PRO A 130 29.36 10.02 2.16
C PRO A 130 28.46 8.98 1.47
N PRO A 131 28.13 9.17 0.19
CA PRO A 131 27.15 8.34 -0.50
C PRO A 131 27.79 6.99 -0.86
N GLU A 132 27.62 5.99 0.01
CA GLU A 132 27.68 4.60 -0.42
C GLU A 132 26.24 4.15 -0.72
N ASP A 133 25.90 4.15 -2.02
CA ASP A 133 24.88 3.36 -2.71
C ASP A 133 23.63 2.91 -1.91
N LYS A 134 22.99 3.81 -1.17
CA LYS A 134 21.62 3.56 -0.69
C LYS A 134 20.68 3.78 -1.87
N VAL A 135 20.20 2.68 -2.46
CA VAL A 135 19.19 2.70 -3.51
C VAL A 135 17.92 3.32 -2.94
N ASP A 136 17.59 4.53 -3.35
CA ASP A 136 16.33 5.18 -2.99
C ASP A 136 15.14 4.41 -3.59
N VAL A 137 13.97 4.54 -2.96
CA VAL A 137 12.72 3.97 -3.50
C VAL A 137 12.45 4.54 -4.88
N THR A 138 12.27 3.65 -5.86
CA THR A 138 12.00 4.03 -7.26
C THR A 138 10.53 3.92 -7.62
N GLY A 139 10.08 4.60 -8.69
CA GLY A 139 8.72 4.45 -9.22
C GLY A 139 8.36 3.01 -9.56
N LYS A 140 9.32 2.22 -10.05
CA LYS A 140 9.12 0.78 -10.31
C LYS A 140 8.79 0.00 -9.03
N MET A 141 9.47 0.30 -7.93
CA MET A 141 9.23 -0.36 -6.64
C MET A 141 7.83 -0.03 -6.10
N ILE A 142 7.40 1.22 -6.24
CA ILE A 142 6.04 1.64 -5.88
C ILE A 142 5.01 0.89 -6.72
N LEU A 143 5.21 0.83 -8.04
CA LEU A 143 4.30 0.09 -8.93
C LEU A 143 4.24 -1.40 -8.63
N ASP A 144 5.37 -2.04 -8.34
CA ASP A 144 5.40 -3.46 -7.96
C ASP A 144 4.61 -3.71 -6.68
N CYS A 145 4.73 -2.80 -5.70
CA CYS A 145 3.94 -2.83 -4.48
C CYS A 145 2.44 -2.69 -4.77
N VAL A 146 2.01 -1.66 -5.51
CA VAL A 146 0.60 -1.46 -5.88
C VAL A 146 0.04 -2.68 -6.61
N GLN A 147 0.77 -3.23 -7.57
CA GLN A 147 0.36 -4.41 -8.33
C GLN A 147 0.21 -5.64 -7.44
N ALA A 148 1.09 -5.83 -6.46
CA ALA A 148 0.98 -6.91 -5.48
C ALA A 148 -0.24 -6.73 -4.58
N LEU A 149 -0.51 -5.51 -4.10
CA LEU A 149 -1.66 -5.20 -3.25
C LEU A 149 -3.00 -5.35 -3.99
N CYS A 150 -2.99 -5.19 -5.30
CA CYS A 150 -4.19 -5.27 -6.15
C CYS A 150 -4.24 -6.52 -7.04
N SER A 151 -3.49 -7.57 -6.71
CA SER A 151 -3.32 -8.74 -7.59
C SER A 151 -4.52 -9.68 -7.63
N PHE A 152 -5.45 -9.59 -6.69
CA PHE A 152 -6.60 -10.47 -6.63
C PHE A 152 -7.81 -9.87 -7.37
N LYS A 153 -8.33 -10.61 -8.36
CA LYS A 153 -9.45 -10.17 -9.21
C LYS A 153 -10.83 -10.66 -8.76
N GLY A 154 -10.89 -11.56 -7.78
CA GLY A 154 -12.15 -12.16 -7.33
C GLY A 154 -12.95 -11.30 -6.35
N TYR A 155 -12.53 -10.06 -6.07
CA TYR A 155 -13.31 -9.18 -5.20
C TYR A 155 -14.65 -8.81 -5.82
N LYS A 156 -15.64 -8.52 -4.97
CA LYS A 156 -16.91 -7.92 -5.41
C LYS A 156 -16.62 -6.62 -6.15
N VAL A 157 -17.47 -6.29 -7.12
CA VAL A 157 -17.28 -5.11 -7.98
C VAL A 157 -17.10 -3.85 -7.15
N GLU A 158 -17.94 -3.61 -6.14
CA GLU A 158 -17.86 -2.43 -5.26
C GLU A 158 -16.52 -2.35 -4.52
N ASP A 159 -15.97 -3.49 -4.10
CA ASP A 159 -14.70 -3.54 -3.40
C ASP A 159 -13.51 -3.33 -4.35
N ALA A 160 -13.57 -3.90 -5.55
CA ALA A 160 -12.59 -3.68 -6.61
C ALA A 160 -12.58 -2.21 -7.06
N GLU A 161 -13.75 -1.58 -7.21
CA GLU A 161 -13.88 -0.15 -7.53
C GLU A 161 -13.23 0.72 -6.45
N ARG A 162 -13.52 0.45 -5.17
CA ARG A 162 -12.91 1.19 -4.06
C ARG A 162 -11.40 0.98 -3.98
N LEU A 163 -10.93 -0.25 -4.18
CA LEU A 163 -9.50 -0.55 -4.23
C LEU A 163 -8.79 0.22 -5.34
N ALA A 164 -9.39 0.27 -6.54
CA ALA A 164 -8.87 1.03 -7.66
C ALA A 164 -8.80 2.54 -7.37
N LEU A 165 -9.84 3.10 -6.73
CA LEU A 165 -9.87 4.51 -6.34
C LEU A 165 -8.82 4.82 -5.27
N GLU A 166 -8.64 3.95 -4.29
CA GLU A 166 -7.63 4.13 -3.24
C GLU A 166 -6.20 4.00 -3.76
N ALA A 167 -5.98 3.27 -4.85
CA ALA A 167 -4.68 3.18 -5.52
C ALA A 167 -4.34 4.42 -6.37
N LEU A 168 -5.26 5.38 -6.56
CA LEU A 168 -5.00 6.60 -7.35
C LEU A 168 -3.73 7.35 -6.91
N PRO A 169 -3.50 7.67 -5.63
CA PRO A 169 -2.33 8.47 -5.24
C PRO A 169 -1.01 7.77 -5.51
N SER A 170 -0.87 6.50 -5.11
CA SER A 170 0.37 5.73 -5.32
C SER A 170 0.66 5.48 -6.81
N THR A 171 -0.35 5.32 -7.65
CA THR A 171 -0.18 5.17 -9.11
C THR A 171 0.13 6.49 -9.84
N HIS A 172 -0.08 7.63 -9.20
CA HIS A 172 0.25 8.97 -9.72
C HIS A 172 1.34 9.66 -8.88
N ASN A 173 2.08 8.89 -8.07
CA ASN A 173 3.23 9.42 -7.37
C ASN A 173 4.25 9.97 -8.40
N PRO A 174 4.92 11.11 -8.16
CA PRO A 174 5.84 11.71 -9.14
C PRO A 174 6.91 10.75 -9.66
N LEU A 175 7.41 9.84 -8.82
CA LEU A 175 8.39 8.82 -9.23
C LEU A 175 7.79 7.79 -10.20
N VAL A 176 6.50 7.46 -10.03
CA VAL A 176 5.76 6.56 -10.92
C VAL A 176 5.43 7.25 -12.24
N GLU A 177 4.94 8.49 -12.17
CA GLU A 177 4.54 9.27 -13.34
C GLU A 177 5.71 9.51 -14.30
N ALA A 178 6.90 9.79 -13.75
CA ALA A 178 8.13 9.95 -14.53
C ALA A 178 8.48 8.71 -15.39
N MET A 179 7.98 7.53 -15.03
CA MET A 179 8.23 6.28 -15.75
C MET A 179 7.04 5.86 -16.64
N ASN A 180 5.81 6.04 -16.18
CA ASN A 180 4.61 5.57 -16.87
C ASN A 180 3.35 6.33 -16.40
N ASN A 181 2.85 7.20 -17.28
CA ASN A 181 1.68 8.06 -17.07
C ASN A 181 0.30 7.36 -17.20
N ASN A 182 0.29 6.03 -17.38
CA ASN A 182 -0.93 5.26 -17.60
C ASN A 182 -1.08 4.07 -16.64
N SER A 183 -0.37 4.11 -15.51
CA SER A 183 -0.31 3.00 -14.55
C SER A 183 -1.67 2.70 -13.91
N TRP A 184 -2.42 3.73 -13.54
CA TRP A 184 -3.75 3.56 -12.96
C TRP A 184 -4.75 2.93 -13.94
N MET A 185 -4.77 3.37 -15.20
CA MET A 185 -5.67 2.80 -16.21
C MET A 185 -5.40 1.31 -16.45
N LYS A 186 -4.12 0.91 -16.46
CA LYS A 186 -3.73 -0.51 -16.55
C LYS A 186 -4.22 -1.30 -15.34
N LEU A 187 -4.17 -0.72 -14.14
CA LEU A 187 -4.69 -1.33 -12.92
C LEU A 187 -6.21 -1.50 -12.97
N VAL A 188 -6.95 -0.45 -13.35
CA VAL A 188 -8.41 -0.49 -13.49
C VAL A 188 -8.84 -1.58 -14.48
N ALA A 189 -8.19 -1.63 -15.65
CA ALA A 189 -8.44 -2.66 -16.65
C ALA A 189 -8.06 -4.06 -16.13
N TYR A 190 -6.97 -4.20 -15.38
CA TYR A 190 -6.58 -5.47 -14.77
C TYR A 190 -7.65 -6.02 -13.82
N LEU A 191 -8.29 -5.14 -13.04
CA LEU A 191 -9.41 -5.45 -12.14
C LEU A 191 -10.74 -5.68 -12.85
N GLY A 192 -10.77 -5.61 -14.20
CA GLY A 192 -12.00 -5.82 -14.99
C GLY A 192 -12.98 -4.65 -14.92
N LEU A 193 -12.50 -3.45 -14.57
CA LEU A 193 -13.32 -2.25 -14.43
C LEU A 193 -13.17 -1.33 -15.66
N ASP A 194 -14.14 -0.44 -15.84
CA ASP A 194 -14.07 0.65 -16.82
C ASP A 194 -13.78 1.97 -16.11
N ALA A 195 -12.69 2.63 -16.48
CA ALA A 195 -12.23 3.85 -15.81
C ALA A 195 -13.22 5.01 -15.95
N GLY A 196 -13.85 5.17 -17.13
CA GLY A 196 -14.83 6.23 -17.35
C GLY A 196 -16.08 6.04 -16.51
N ARG A 197 -16.61 4.81 -16.45
CA ARG A 197 -17.75 4.44 -15.58
C ARG A 197 -17.41 4.60 -14.12
N LEU A 198 -16.21 4.18 -13.71
CA LEU A 198 -15.72 4.31 -12.33
C LEU A 198 -15.66 5.79 -11.91
N VAL A 199 -15.01 6.65 -12.71
CA VAL A 199 -14.92 8.09 -12.42
C VAL A 199 -16.30 8.74 -12.38
N ASN A 200 -17.20 8.38 -13.30
CA ASN A 200 -18.56 8.90 -13.30
C ASN A 200 -19.36 8.48 -12.05
N ARG A 201 -19.26 7.20 -11.64
CA ARG A 201 -19.95 6.66 -10.47
C ARG A 201 -19.54 7.36 -9.18
N TYR A 202 -18.25 7.69 -9.03
CA TYR A 202 -17.69 8.29 -7.83
C TYR A 202 -17.37 9.78 -7.98
N LEU A 203 -17.90 10.44 -9.02
CA LEU A 203 -17.55 11.83 -9.36
C LEU A 203 -17.71 12.80 -8.19
N THR A 204 -18.81 12.69 -7.43
CA THR A 204 -19.07 13.56 -6.27
C THR A 204 -18.00 13.38 -5.19
N GLN A 205 -17.63 12.14 -4.86
CA GLN A 205 -16.60 11.85 -3.87
C GLN A 205 -15.22 12.31 -4.36
N LEU A 206 -14.90 12.08 -5.63
CA LEU A 206 -13.64 12.50 -6.25
C LEU A 206 -13.50 14.02 -6.27
N LYS A 207 -14.59 14.76 -6.57
CA LYS A 207 -14.61 16.22 -6.50
C LYS A 207 -14.38 16.71 -5.08
N GLN A 208 -15.03 16.10 -4.09
CA GLN A 208 -14.82 16.46 -2.69
C GLN A 208 -13.34 16.29 -2.31
N LEU A 209 -12.74 15.15 -2.65
CA LEU A 209 -11.38 14.82 -2.23
C LEU A 209 -10.28 15.62 -2.95
N TYR A 210 -10.42 15.85 -4.26
CA TYR A 210 -9.36 16.43 -5.09
C TYR A 210 -9.62 17.85 -5.59
N ILE A 211 -10.78 18.43 -5.29
CA ILE A 211 -11.12 19.81 -5.68
C ILE A 211 -11.51 20.63 -4.44
N THR A 212 -12.43 20.11 -3.62
CA THR A 212 -12.94 20.85 -2.45
C THR A 212 -11.95 20.81 -1.28
N ASP A 213 -11.53 19.62 -0.87
CA ASP A 213 -10.56 19.40 0.22
C ASP A 213 -9.13 19.35 -0.32
N PHE A 214 -8.87 20.09 -1.40
CA PHE A 214 -7.64 19.97 -2.18
C PHE A 214 -6.39 20.34 -1.38
N THR A 215 -5.54 19.35 -1.15
CA THR A 215 -4.14 19.56 -0.76
C THR A 215 -3.29 19.71 -2.02
N SER A 216 -2.62 20.85 -2.19
CA SER A 216 -1.79 21.13 -3.37
C SER A 216 -0.48 20.33 -3.37
N THR A 217 -0.58 19.03 -3.64
CA THR A 217 0.54 18.14 -3.90
C THR A 217 0.68 17.88 -5.40
N GLU A 218 1.88 17.53 -5.85
CA GLU A 218 2.09 17.11 -7.24
C GLU A 218 1.24 15.88 -7.58
N THR A 219 1.18 14.90 -6.68
CA THR A 219 0.35 13.70 -6.80
C THR A 219 -1.13 14.07 -7.02
N ALA A 220 -1.69 15.00 -6.23
CA ALA A 220 -3.08 15.41 -6.40
C ALA A 220 -3.32 16.06 -7.76
N ARG A 221 -2.39 16.90 -8.25
CA ARG A 221 -2.49 17.51 -9.59
C ARG A 221 -2.47 16.47 -10.70
N LEU A 222 -1.60 15.46 -10.61
CA LEU A 222 -1.53 14.35 -11.56
C LEU A 222 -2.80 13.49 -11.54
N VAL A 223 -3.35 13.20 -10.35
CA VAL A 223 -4.63 12.50 -10.21
C VAL A 223 -5.74 13.29 -10.89
N VAL A 224 -5.88 14.59 -10.61
CA VAL A 224 -6.91 15.44 -11.24
C VAL A 224 -6.77 15.42 -12.77
N ALA A 225 -5.55 15.51 -13.31
CA ALA A 225 -5.32 15.45 -14.75
C ALA A 225 -5.85 14.13 -15.36
N THR A 226 -5.64 12.99 -14.71
CA THR A 226 -6.19 11.71 -15.15
C THR A 226 -7.71 11.66 -15.03
N LEU A 227 -8.27 12.11 -13.90
CA LEU A 227 -9.72 12.11 -13.68
C LEU A 227 -10.46 12.96 -14.71
N VAL A 228 -9.91 14.11 -15.10
CA VAL A 228 -10.48 14.98 -16.15
C VAL A 228 -10.46 14.29 -17.51
N ARG A 229 -9.37 13.59 -17.86
CA ARG A 229 -9.26 12.81 -19.12
C ARG A 229 -10.29 11.68 -19.19
N CYS A 230 -10.54 10.99 -18.07
CA CYS A 230 -11.50 9.89 -17.99
C CYS A 230 -12.96 10.37 -17.92
N GLY A 231 -13.19 11.61 -17.51
CA GLY A 231 -14.52 12.18 -17.36
C GLY A 231 -15.26 12.36 -18.71
N PRO A 232 -16.59 12.53 -18.67
CA PRO A 232 -17.43 12.63 -19.87
C PRO A 232 -17.08 13.86 -20.75
N ALA A 233 -16.43 14.88 -20.18
CA ALA A 233 -15.91 16.02 -20.95
C ALA A 233 -14.62 15.69 -21.74
N GLY A 234 -13.83 14.69 -21.31
CA GLY A 234 -12.61 14.25 -22.00
C GLY A 234 -12.87 13.21 -23.10
N ALA A 235 -13.94 12.42 -22.98
CA ALA A 235 -14.35 11.43 -23.98
C ALA A 235 -14.88 12.03 -25.29
N GLY A 236 -15.18 13.34 -25.33
CA GLY A 236 -15.67 14.06 -26.51
C GLY A 236 -14.57 14.48 -27.51
N GLY A 237 -13.30 14.18 -27.27
CA GLY A 237 -12.18 14.64 -28.10
C GLY A 237 -11.58 13.62 -29.07
N ALA A 238 -12.02 12.35 -29.05
CA ALA A 238 -11.42 11.27 -29.85
C ALA A 238 -12.43 10.51 -30.72
N ALA A 239 -13.51 11.19 -31.13
CA ALA A 239 -14.44 10.70 -32.14
C ALA A 239 -14.80 11.87 -33.08
N ALA A 240 -13.88 12.19 -33.98
CA ALA A 240 -14.12 12.91 -35.24
C ALA A 240 -13.10 12.42 -36.27
#